data_AF-A0A965VVN6-F1
#
_entry.id   AF-A0A965VVN6-F1
#
_cell.length_a   1.000
_cell.length_b   1.000
_cell.length_c   1.000
_cell.angle_alpha   90.00
_cell.angle_beta   90.00
_cell.angle_gamma   90.00
#
_symmetry.space_group_name_H-M   'P 1'
#
loop_
_entity.id
_entity.type
_entity.pdbx_description
1 polymer ?
#
loop_
_entity_poly.entity_id
_entity_poly.type
_entity_poly.pdbx_seq_one_letter_code
_entity_poly.pdbx_strand_id
1 'polypeptide(L)'
;MQTRKRSSDHLGENIDNKRIRNGKNNFPRRPRPPKKDDDDDILFIRFNIPLPPPQPPLEEIEDLPLVVPSLKDYCKNPLCDHKGFDENPNEPNIMSITEIKSINDIINLGLSYNCQKNLLYHGMNLRIFANLIGPLTELSAMVGMNGVKEQMINQILFFVQNGSMDKRCGKCVDCKFNLPCINTNKDMLHTVISGPPGVGKTELGKILGKVYKEMGILSKGTFKLASRSDLIAGYLGQTAIKTQKVIN
;
A
#
# COMPACT_ATOMS: atom_id res chain seq x y z
N MET A 1 -12.94 -16.01 -55.98
CA MET A 1 -13.74 -17.19 -56.35
C MET A 1 -13.51 -18.24 -55.25
N GLN A 2 -14.30 -18.35 -54.17
CA GLN A 2 -15.65 -18.98 -54.07
C GLN A 2 -15.73 -20.24 -54.94
N THR A 3 -16.02 -21.43 -54.41
CA THR A 3 -17.31 -21.77 -53.81
C THR A 3 -17.29 -22.96 -52.81
N ARG A 4 -18.21 -22.88 -51.84
CA ARG A 4 -18.75 -23.95 -50.97
C ARG A 4 -19.81 -24.79 -51.71
N LYS A 5 -20.16 -25.97 -51.19
CA LYS A 5 -21.54 -26.52 -50.97
C LYS A 5 -21.41 -27.88 -50.22
N ARG A 6 -21.92 -28.04 -48.97
CA ARG A 6 -23.31 -28.33 -48.49
C ARG A 6 -23.67 -29.84 -48.61
N SER A 7 -23.82 -30.56 -47.48
CA SER A 7 -25.07 -30.87 -46.72
C SER A 7 -25.96 -31.90 -47.47
N SER A 8 -26.70 -32.85 -46.90
CA SER A 8 -27.14 -33.27 -45.55
C SER A 8 -28.05 -34.52 -45.75
N ASP A 9 -28.54 -35.12 -44.64
CA ASP A 9 -29.81 -35.89 -44.53
C ASP A 9 -29.80 -37.37 -44.97
N HIS A 10 -30.52 -38.34 -44.38
CA HIS A 10 -31.18 -38.56 -43.07
C HIS A 10 -31.77 -40.01 -43.08
N LEU A 11 -32.53 -40.38 -42.03
CA LEU A 11 -33.32 -41.62 -41.74
C LEU A 11 -32.54 -42.70 -40.97
N GLY A 12 -32.88 -43.04 -39.70
CA GLY A 12 -34.21 -43.32 -39.13
C GLY A 12 -34.50 -44.82 -39.33
N GLU A 13 -34.81 -45.69 -38.36
CA GLU A 13 -35.67 -45.57 -37.19
C GLU A 13 -35.64 -46.90 -36.38
N ASN A 14 -35.88 -46.80 -35.05
CA ASN A 14 -36.76 -47.66 -34.22
C ASN A 14 -36.38 -49.13 -33.91
N ILE A 15 -36.69 -49.78 -32.77
CA ILE A 15 -37.48 -49.55 -31.54
C ILE A 15 -37.04 -50.70 -30.58
N ASP A 16 -36.81 -50.47 -29.27
CA ASP A 16 -37.71 -50.90 -28.19
C ASP A 16 -37.11 -50.95 -26.76
N ASN A 17 -38.00 -50.60 -25.83
CA ASN A 17 -37.78 -50.35 -24.41
C ASN A 17 -37.59 -51.62 -23.57
N LYS A 18 -36.68 -51.58 -22.58
CA LYS A 18 -36.85 -52.28 -21.29
C LYS A 18 -36.14 -51.55 -20.14
N ARG A 19 -36.95 -51.10 -19.19
CA ARG A 19 -36.60 -50.54 -17.86
C ARG A 19 -35.75 -51.49 -17.03
N ILE A 20 -34.64 -51.04 -16.40
CA ILE A 20 -34.22 -51.41 -15.03
C ILE A 20 -33.41 -50.27 -14.34
N ARG A 21 -34.10 -49.60 -13.40
CA ARG A 21 -33.73 -49.09 -12.06
C ARG A 21 -32.33 -48.49 -11.76
N ASN A 22 -32.40 -47.18 -11.44
CA ASN A 22 -31.51 -46.27 -10.73
C ASN A 22 -30.62 -46.83 -9.60
N GLY A 23 -29.31 -46.64 -9.74
CA GLY A 23 -28.34 -46.54 -8.63
C GLY A 23 -28.29 -45.11 -8.09
N LYS A 24 -28.48 -44.97 -6.78
CA LYS A 24 -28.56 -43.70 -6.05
C LYS A 24 -27.16 -43.13 -5.81
N ASN A 25 -26.82 -42.00 -6.43
CA ASN A 25 -25.71 -41.15 -5.97
C ASN A 25 -26.18 -40.38 -4.73
N ASN A 26 -25.72 -40.82 -3.56
CA ASN A 26 -25.90 -40.17 -2.27
C ASN A 26 -24.98 -38.95 -2.16
N PHE A 27 -25.51 -37.75 -2.43
CA PHE A 27 -24.97 -36.51 -1.87
C PHE A 27 -25.81 -36.12 -0.65
N PRO A 28 -25.20 -35.79 0.50
CA PRO A 28 -25.95 -35.37 1.68
C PRO A 28 -26.73 -34.10 1.38
N ARG A 29 -28.06 -34.16 1.53
CA ARG A 29 -28.94 -32.99 1.44
C ARG A 29 -28.66 -32.08 2.64
N ARG A 30 -28.47 -30.78 2.40
CA ARG A 30 -28.46 -29.78 3.49
C ARG A 30 -29.77 -29.90 4.29
N PRO A 31 -29.74 -29.88 5.63
CA PRO A 31 -30.96 -29.83 6.43
C PRO A 31 -31.79 -28.60 6.05
N ARG A 32 -33.12 -28.74 5.98
CA ARG A 32 -34.02 -27.58 5.90
C ARG A 32 -33.95 -26.82 7.24
N PRO A 33 -34.03 -25.48 7.23
CA PRO A 33 -34.16 -24.74 8.47
C PRO A 33 -35.48 -25.13 9.17
N PRO A 34 -35.50 -25.23 10.51
CA PRO A 34 -36.73 -25.48 11.24
C PRO A 34 -37.71 -24.32 11.06
N LYS A 35 -39.02 -24.63 11.09
CA LYS A 35 -40.11 -23.64 11.06
C LYS A 35 -40.03 -22.76 12.31
N LYS A 36 -40.32 -21.47 12.15
CA LYS A 36 -40.64 -20.59 13.27
C LYS A 36 -42.02 -21.00 13.79
N ASP A 37 -42.05 -21.51 15.00
CA ASP A 37 -43.24 -21.49 15.84
C ASP A 37 -42.98 -20.38 16.85
N ASP A 38 -43.72 -19.29 16.70
CA ASP A 38 -43.80 -18.20 17.67
C ASP A 38 -44.64 -18.72 18.84
N ASP A 39 -44.08 -18.78 20.05
CA ASP A 39 -44.81 -18.71 21.32
C ASP A 39 -43.81 -18.44 22.46
N ASP A 40 -44.16 -17.46 23.29
CA ASP A 40 -43.35 -16.81 24.32
C ASP A 40 -43.09 -17.68 25.56
N ASP A 41 -41.83 -17.82 25.97
CA ASP A 41 -41.45 -18.18 27.34
C ASP A 41 -40.08 -17.56 27.68
N ILE A 42 -40.10 -16.43 28.40
CA ILE A 42 -38.90 -15.75 28.91
C ILE A 42 -38.32 -16.59 30.06
N LEU A 43 -37.42 -17.51 29.72
CA LEU A 43 -36.61 -18.25 30.67
C LEU A 43 -35.47 -17.33 31.17
N PHE A 44 -35.61 -16.76 32.38
CA PHE A 44 -34.52 -16.07 33.06
C PHE A 44 -33.41 -17.05 33.45
N ILE A 45 -32.44 -17.26 32.56
CA ILE A 45 -31.20 -17.97 32.87
C ILE A 45 -30.34 -17.06 33.75
N ARG A 46 -30.33 -17.31 35.07
CA ARG A 46 -29.34 -16.72 35.98
C ARG A 46 -27.98 -17.36 35.72
N PHE A 47 -27.08 -16.63 35.05
CA PHE A 47 -25.67 -16.98 35.02
C PHE A 47 -25.05 -16.66 36.39
N ASN A 48 -24.69 -17.69 37.14
CA ASN A 48 -23.77 -17.56 38.28
C ASN A 48 -22.37 -17.32 37.68
N ILE A 49 -21.97 -16.06 37.57
CA ILE A 49 -20.62 -15.67 37.19
C ILE A 49 -19.75 -15.81 38.46
N PRO A 50 -18.79 -16.75 38.52
CA PRO A 50 -17.89 -16.83 39.65
C PRO A 50 -17.10 -15.52 39.76
N LEU A 51 -16.99 -14.99 40.98
CA LEU A 51 -16.16 -13.83 41.26
C LEU A 51 -14.74 -14.10 40.76
N PRO A 52 -14.11 -13.17 40.01
CA PRO A 52 -12.72 -13.33 39.63
C PRO A 52 -11.86 -13.47 40.88
N PRO A 53 -10.80 -14.31 40.85
CA PRO A 53 -9.91 -14.45 41.98
C PRO A 53 -9.34 -13.08 42.38
N PRO A 54 -9.09 -12.85 43.68
CA PRO A 54 -8.52 -11.59 44.14
C PRO A 54 -7.24 -11.30 43.37
N GLN A 55 -7.18 -10.12 42.75
CA GLN A 55 -6.00 -9.68 42.03
C GLN A 55 -4.82 -9.60 43.03
N PRO A 56 -3.61 -10.05 42.64
CA PRO A 56 -2.44 -9.87 43.47
C PRO A 56 -2.26 -8.36 43.78
N PRO A 57 -1.64 -8.02 44.93
CA PRO A 57 -1.34 -6.62 45.26
C PRO A 57 -0.61 -5.96 44.08
N LEU A 58 -1.00 -4.73 43.77
CA LEU A 58 -0.31 -3.90 42.78
C LEU A 58 1.15 -3.78 43.24
N GLU A 59 2.04 -4.55 42.61
CA GLU A 59 3.47 -4.30 42.70
C GLU A 59 3.70 -2.88 42.13
N GLU A 60 4.33 -2.02 42.92
CA GLU A 60 4.76 -0.69 42.50
C GLU A 60 5.62 -0.87 41.25
N ILE A 61 5.06 -0.54 40.09
CA ILE A 61 5.83 -0.38 38.87
C ILE A 61 6.72 0.84 39.15
N GLU A 62 7.99 0.60 39.46
CA GLU A 62 8.99 1.66 39.37
C GLU A 62 8.90 2.20 37.94
N ASP A 63 8.41 3.43 37.81
CA ASP A 63 8.22 4.14 36.56
C ASP A 63 9.56 4.27 35.84
N LEU A 64 9.94 3.26 35.07
CA LEU A 64 10.96 3.42 34.04
C LEU A 64 10.36 4.41 33.04
N PRO A 65 10.95 5.60 32.82
CA PRO A 65 10.35 6.55 31.90
C PRO A 65 10.31 5.90 30.52
N LEU A 66 9.11 5.52 30.08
CA LEU A 66 8.85 5.20 28.69
C LEU A 66 9.12 6.50 27.93
N VAL A 67 10.35 6.68 27.47
CA VAL A 67 10.69 7.74 26.52
C VAL A 67 9.89 7.43 25.27
N VAL A 68 8.69 7.99 25.18
CA VAL A 68 7.85 7.89 23.99
C VAL A 68 8.58 8.70 22.93
N PRO A 69 9.00 8.08 21.81
CA PRO A 69 9.66 8.81 20.74
C PRO A 69 8.78 9.96 20.32
N SER A 70 9.36 11.14 20.12
CA SER A 70 8.62 12.30 19.64
C SER A 70 8.59 12.30 18.11
N LEU A 71 7.60 12.95 17.49
CA LEU A 71 7.61 13.10 16.03
C LEU A 71 8.78 13.99 15.55
N LYS A 72 9.35 14.80 16.46
CA LYS A 72 10.54 15.63 16.18
C LYS A 72 11.72 14.76 15.76
N ASP A 73 11.90 13.60 16.39
CA ASP A 73 12.99 12.65 16.11
C ASP A 73 12.94 12.06 14.67
N TYR A 74 11.78 12.15 14.02
CA TYR A 74 11.55 11.65 12.66
C TYR A 74 11.30 12.76 11.64
N CYS A 75 11.38 14.03 12.05
CA CYS A 75 11.12 15.16 11.19
C CYS A 75 12.36 15.50 10.36
N LYS A 76 12.21 15.52 9.04
CA LYS A 76 13.28 15.85 8.08
C LYS A 76 13.14 17.23 7.45
N ASN A 77 12.10 18.00 7.81
CA ASN A 77 11.90 19.33 7.23
C ASN A 77 12.85 20.34 7.88
N PRO A 78 13.82 20.92 7.15
CA PRO A 78 14.78 21.87 7.71
C PRO A 78 14.14 23.21 8.16
N LEU A 79 12.92 23.52 7.69
CA LEU A 79 12.19 24.73 8.09
C LEU A 79 11.30 24.52 9.33
N CYS A 80 11.22 23.30 9.86
CA CYS A 80 10.42 23.01 11.04
C CYS A 80 11.16 23.50 12.29
N ASP A 81 10.53 24.40 13.04
CA ASP A 81 11.04 24.86 14.34
C ASP A 81 10.85 23.85 15.47
N HIS A 82 10.13 22.75 15.20
CA HIS A 82 9.74 21.71 16.15
C HIS A 82 9.04 22.25 17.41
N LYS A 83 8.48 23.45 17.38
CA LYS A 83 7.81 24.06 18.53
C LYS A 83 6.31 23.86 18.44
N GLY A 84 5.68 23.62 19.59
CA GLY A 84 4.22 23.63 19.74
C GLY A 84 3.65 25.05 19.70
N PHE A 85 2.33 25.19 19.76
CA PHE A 85 1.68 26.52 19.84
C PHE A 85 2.02 27.26 21.14
N ASP A 86 2.21 26.53 22.25
CA ASP A 86 2.57 27.12 23.55
C ASP A 86 3.99 27.71 23.53
N GLU A 87 4.91 27.09 22.79
CA GLU A 87 6.32 27.49 22.71
C GLU A 87 6.58 28.54 21.62
N ASN A 88 5.77 28.53 20.57
CA ASN A 88 5.81 29.52 19.49
C ASN A 88 4.38 29.73 18.98
N PRO A 89 3.76 30.89 19.20
CA PRO A 89 2.39 31.13 18.76
C PRO A 89 2.27 31.35 17.25
N ASN A 90 3.39 31.51 16.53
CA ASN A 90 3.36 31.71 15.09
C ASN A 90 2.72 30.49 14.40
N GLU A 91 1.75 30.79 13.54
CA GLU A 91 1.13 29.79 12.69
C GLU A 91 2.16 29.25 11.69
N PRO A 92 2.09 27.94 11.38
CA PRO A 92 2.89 27.39 10.30
C PRO A 92 2.53 28.12 9.00
N ASN A 93 3.51 28.33 8.12
CA ASN A 93 3.26 28.91 6.81
C ASN A 93 2.47 27.91 5.95
N ILE A 94 1.14 28.00 6.03
CA ILE A 94 0.21 27.15 5.29
C ILE A 94 0.00 27.81 3.94
N MET A 95 0.57 27.23 2.89
CA MET A 95 0.36 27.73 1.54
C MET A 95 -1.08 27.48 1.10
N SER A 96 -1.71 28.46 0.45
CA SER A 96 -3.08 28.40 -0.06
C SER A 96 -3.17 27.57 -1.35
N ILE A 97 -2.69 26.33 -1.32
CA ILE A 97 -2.90 25.41 -2.44
C ILE A 97 -4.29 24.81 -2.30
N THR A 98 -5.11 24.98 -3.33
CA THR A 98 -6.41 24.31 -3.44
C THR A 98 -6.29 22.96 -4.12
N GLU A 99 -5.39 22.83 -5.10
CA GLU A 99 -5.16 21.61 -5.88
C GLU A 99 -3.67 21.43 -6.19
N ILE A 100 -3.19 20.19 -6.06
CA ILE A 100 -1.80 19.84 -6.38
C ILE A 100 -1.69 19.56 -7.88
N LYS A 101 -0.95 20.39 -8.63
CA LYS A 101 -0.79 20.25 -10.08
C LYS A 101 0.65 20.01 -10.51
N SER A 102 1.62 20.38 -9.68
CA SER A 102 3.03 20.36 -10.01
C SER A 102 3.90 19.74 -8.91
N ILE A 103 5.12 19.35 -9.29
CA ILE A 103 6.13 18.89 -8.32
C ILE A 103 6.40 19.98 -7.28
N ASN A 104 6.42 21.25 -7.70
CA ASN A 104 6.67 22.37 -6.81
C ASN A 104 5.59 22.52 -5.75
N ASP A 105 4.33 22.20 -6.07
CA ASP A 105 3.24 22.22 -5.09
C ASP A 105 3.49 21.19 -3.99
N ILE A 106 3.92 19.97 -4.36
CA ILE A 106 4.27 18.93 -3.39
C ILE A 106 5.47 19.36 -2.53
N ILE A 107 6.50 19.95 -3.14
CA ILE A 107 7.67 20.47 -2.42
C ILE A 107 7.24 21.53 -1.41
N ASN A 108 6.42 22.49 -1.82
CA ASN A 108 5.96 23.57 -0.95
C ASN A 108 5.04 23.05 0.17
N LEU A 109 4.18 22.06 -0.09
CA LEU A 109 3.44 21.36 0.96
C LEU A 109 4.37 20.61 1.92
N GLY A 110 5.43 20.00 1.41
CA GLY A 110 6.46 19.39 2.24
C GLY A 110 7.16 20.41 3.14
N LEU A 111 7.42 21.61 2.63
CA LEU A 111 8.05 22.70 3.39
C LEU A 111 7.11 23.29 4.46
N SER A 112 5.78 23.24 4.25
CA SER A 112 4.80 23.67 5.25
C SER A 112 4.57 22.66 6.38
N TYR A 113 5.11 21.44 6.26
CA TYR A 113 5.04 20.41 7.30
C TYR A 113 5.67 20.92 8.61
N ASN A 114 4.91 20.85 9.69
CA ASN A 114 5.41 21.10 11.03
C ASN A 114 5.06 19.91 11.93
N CYS A 115 6.07 19.24 12.48
CA CYS A 115 5.90 18.01 13.26
C CYS A 115 5.12 18.16 14.58
N GLN A 116 4.75 19.37 14.99
CA GLN A 116 3.92 19.65 16.16
C GLN A 116 2.59 20.35 15.82
N LYS A 117 2.54 21.13 14.73
CA LYS A 117 1.40 22.01 14.41
C LYS A 117 0.67 21.67 13.12
N ASN A 118 1.34 21.08 12.13
CA ASN A 118 0.79 20.90 10.79
C ASN A 118 1.23 19.56 10.20
N LEU A 119 0.39 18.55 10.37
CA LEU A 119 0.71 17.16 10.03
C LEU A 119 -0.04 16.64 8.80
N LEU A 120 -1.15 17.27 8.43
CA LEU A 120 -2.06 16.77 7.40
C LEU A 120 -2.49 17.88 6.45
N TYR A 121 -2.70 17.52 5.18
CA TYR A 121 -3.28 18.39 4.17
C TYR A 121 -4.35 17.61 3.41
N HIS A 122 -5.62 18.03 3.52
CA HIS A 122 -6.78 17.27 3.00
C HIS A 122 -6.73 15.77 3.33
N GLY A 123 -6.33 15.43 4.56
CA GLY A 123 -6.19 14.05 5.03
C GLY A 123 -4.92 13.33 4.57
N MET A 124 -4.11 13.93 3.68
CA MET A 124 -2.81 13.39 3.27
C MET A 124 -1.74 13.70 4.30
N ASN A 125 -0.81 12.76 4.49
CA ASN A 125 0.28 12.86 5.46
C ASN A 125 1.40 13.80 4.96
N LEU A 126 1.49 15.01 5.52
CA LEU A 126 2.50 16.01 5.12
C LEU A 126 3.93 15.58 5.42
N ARG A 127 4.14 14.68 6.39
CA ARG A 127 5.46 14.11 6.69
C ARG A 127 6.05 13.40 5.48
N ILE A 128 5.20 12.71 4.69
CA ILE A 128 5.63 12.04 3.47
C ILE A 128 6.10 13.08 2.44
N PHE A 129 5.36 14.17 2.26
CA PHE A 129 5.78 15.25 1.36
C PHE A 129 7.07 15.92 1.82
N ALA A 130 7.27 16.11 3.13
CA ALA A 130 8.52 16.61 3.68
C ALA A 130 9.71 15.70 3.34
N ASN A 131 9.53 14.37 3.46
CA ASN A 131 10.57 13.40 3.07
C ASN A 131 10.87 13.43 1.56
N LEU A 132 9.88 13.80 0.74
CA LEU A 132 9.99 13.84 -0.71
C LEU A 132 10.68 15.09 -1.26
N ILE A 133 10.94 16.14 -0.46
CA ILE A 133 11.58 17.38 -0.92
C ILE A 133 12.91 17.09 -1.64
N GLY A 134 13.79 16.30 -1.05
CA GLY A 134 15.08 15.92 -1.64
C GLY A 134 14.96 15.25 -3.02
N PRO A 135 14.31 14.08 -3.14
CA PRO A 135 14.20 13.40 -4.44
C PRO A 135 13.37 14.18 -5.47
N LEU A 136 12.37 14.96 -5.05
CA LEU A 136 11.57 15.75 -5.98
C LEU A 136 12.30 16.99 -6.50
N THR A 137 13.17 17.61 -5.70
CA THR A 137 14.05 18.67 -6.20
C THR A 137 15.02 18.13 -7.25
N GLU A 138 15.63 16.96 -7.02
CA GLU A 138 16.45 16.26 -8.03
C GLU A 138 15.67 15.98 -9.32
N LEU A 139 14.42 15.48 -9.22
CA LEU A 139 13.55 15.22 -10.37
C LEU A 139 13.20 16.51 -11.13
N SER A 140 12.89 17.59 -10.39
CA SER A 140 12.50 18.87 -10.96
C SER A 140 13.64 19.48 -11.80
N ALA A 141 14.89 19.30 -11.35
CA ALA A 141 16.10 19.80 -11.99
C ALA A 141 16.45 19.07 -13.30
N MET A 142 15.92 17.85 -13.53
CA MET A 142 16.12 17.16 -14.79
C MET A 142 15.49 17.95 -15.95
N VAL A 143 16.23 18.14 -17.04
CA VAL A 143 15.73 18.90 -18.19
C VAL A 143 14.72 18.09 -18.99
N GLY A 144 13.55 18.66 -19.25
CA GLY A 144 12.49 18.05 -20.04
C GLY A 144 11.71 16.95 -19.30
N MET A 145 11.19 15.97 -20.06
CA MET A 145 10.39 14.84 -19.58
C MET A 145 9.11 15.24 -18.81
N ASN A 146 8.44 16.32 -19.23
CA ASN A 146 7.26 16.85 -18.53
C ASN A 146 6.17 15.80 -18.30
N GLY A 147 5.87 14.97 -19.30
CA GLY A 147 4.88 13.89 -19.15
C GLY A 147 5.28 12.83 -18.11
N VAL A 148 6.58 12.55 -17.94
CA VAL A 148 7.06 11.64 -16.88
C VAL A 148 6.91 12.30 -15.51
N LYS A 149 7.25 13.59 -15.40
CA LYS A 149 7.08 14.35 -14.16
C LYS A 149 5.62 14.37 -13.71
N GLU A 150 4.69 14.61 -14.64
CA GLU A 150 3.25 14.54 -14.39
C GLU A 150 2.79 13.14 -13.96
N GLN A 151 3.26 12.09 -14.65
CA GLN A 151 2.96 10.71 -14.26
C GLN A 151 3.47 10.39 -12.84
N MET A 152 4.65 10.88 -12.47
CA MET A 152 5.19 10.69 -11.12
C MET A 152 4.37 11.44 -10.06
N ILE A 153 3.91 12.66 -10.33
CA ILE A 153 3.00 13.39 -9.44
C ILE A 153 1.74 12.56 -9.20
N ASN A 154 1.08 12.12 -10.27
CA ASN A 154 -0.16 11.35 -10.18
C ASN A 154 0.03 10.06 -9.38
N GLN A 155 1.15 9.40 -9.59
CA GLN A 155 1.49 8.18 -8.85
C GLN A 155 1.73 8.46 -7.36
N ILE A 156 2.47 9.52 -7.01
CA ILE A 156 2.69 9.92 -5.61
C ILE A 156 1.36 10.24 -4.94
N LEU A 157 0.53 11.07 -5.58
CA LEU A 157 -0.77 11.45 -5.05
C LEU A 157 -1.67 10.24 -4.85
N PHE A 158 -1.75 9.34 -5.83
CA PHE A 158 -2.52 8.10 -5.72
C PHE A 158 -2.14 7.31 -4.46
N PHE A 159 -0.85 7.13 -4.17
CA PHE A 159 -0.42 6.38 -2.99
C PHE A 159 -0.65 7.13 -1.67
N VAL A 160 -0.39 8.44 -1.65
CA VAL A 160 -0.55 9.24 -0.43
C VAL A 160 -2.04 9.40 -0.08
N GLN A 161 -2.91 9.62 -1.08
CA GLN A 161 -4.36 9.72 -0.90
C GLN A 161 -4.99 8.39 -0.48
N ASN A 162 -4.51 7.28 -1.04
CA ASN A 162 -4.97 5.95 -0.65
C ASN A 162 -4.41 5.47 0.71
N GLY A 163 -3.57 6.29 1.36
CA GLY A 163 -3.16 6.08 2.75
C GLY A 163 -4.38 6.07 3.65
N SER A 164 -4.73 4.90 4.18
CA SER A 164 -5.96 4.71 4.95
C SER A 164 -5.68 4.75 6.45
N MET A 165 -6.61 5.33 7.21
CA MET A 165 -6.61 5.19 8.67
C MET A 165 -7.08 3.80 9.14
N ASP A 166 -7.91 3.13 8.34
CA ASP A 166 -8.50 1.83 8.69
C ASP A 166 -7.56 0.65 8.45
N LYS A 167 -6.72 0.74 7.42
CA LYS A 167 -5.73 -0.30 7.07
C LYS A 167 -4.37 0.15 7.56
N ARG A 168 -4.07 -0.13 8.83
CA ARG A 168 -2.78 0.21 9.46
C ARG A 168 -1.83 -0.96 9.48
N CYS A 169 -0.55 -0.71 9.20
CA CYS A 169 0.48 -1.72 9.37
C CYS A 169 0.85 -1.95 10.84
N GLY A 170 0.47 -1.03 11.74
CA GLY A 170 0.67 -1.10 13.19
C GLY A 170 2.12 -0.95 13.66
N LYS A 171 3.09 -0.84 12.73
CA LYS A 171 4.52 -0.90 13.04
C LYS A 171 5.31 0.34 12.61
N CYS A 172 4.82 1.09 11.61
CA CYS A 172 5.53 2.27 11.12
C CYS A 172 5.36 3.49 12.02
N VAL A 173 6.22 4.49 11.82
CA VAL A 173 6.18 5.78 12.52
C VAL A 173 4.80 6.44 12.36
N ASP A 174 4.23 6.45 11.15
CA ASP A 174 2.92 7.08 10.92
C ASP A 174 1.81 6.46 11.77
N CYS A 175 1.75 5.13 11.86
CA CYS A 175 0.77 4.44 12.69
C CYS A 175 0.94 4.78 14.19
N LYS A 176 2.19 4.89 14.67
CA LYS A 176 2.47 5.24 16.09
C LYS A 176 1.92 6.62 16.45
N PHE A 177 1.96 7.56 15.52
CA PHE A 177 1.47 8.93 15.70
C PHE A 177 0.07 9.17 15.11
N ASN A 178 -0.71 8.10 14.87
CA ASN A 178 -2.07 8.18 14.37
C ASN A 178 -2.22 8.90 13.01
N LEU A 179 -1.18 8.85 12.16
CA LEU A 179 -1.15 9.44 10.82
C LEU A 179 -1.55 8.43 9.72
N PRO A 180 -1.98 8.91 8.53
CA PRO A 180 -2.24 8.04 7.38
C PRO A 180 -0.98 7.27 6.99
N CYS A 181 -1.14 5.96 6.79
CA CYS A 181 -0.05 5.04 6.49
C CYS A 181 -0.22 4.43 5.10
N ILE A 182 0.87 4.36 4.34
CA ILE A 182 0.87 3.76 3.00
C ILE A 182 1.41 2.32 2.96
N ASN A 183 2.00 1.85 4.06
CA ASN A 183 2.73 0.56 4.11
C ASN A 183 1.83 -0.69 4.09
N THR A 184 0.52 -0.52 4.02
CA THR A 184 -0.44 -1.61 3.81
C THR A 184 -0.77 -1.84 2.35
N ASN A 185 -0.25 -1.00 1.45
CA ASN A 185 -0.47 -1.15 0.03
C ASN A 185 0.25 -2.43 -0.49
N LYS A 186 -0.50 -3.29 -1.19
CA LYS A 186 -0.02 -4.55 -1.77
C LYS A 186 0.07 -4.50 -3.30
N ASP A 187 -0.02 -3.30 -3.87
CA ASP A 187 -0.02 -3.08 -5.31
C ASP A 187 1.35 -3.43 -5.93
N MET A 188 1.33 -3.87 -7.17
CA MET A 188 2.53 -4.17 -7.93
C MET A 188 3.14 -2.88 -8.49
N LEU A 189 4.37 -2.57 -8.12
CA LEU A 189 5.04 -1.29 -8.45
C LEU A 189 6.16 -1.43 -9.48
N HIS A 190 6.16 -2.51 -10.26
CA HIS A 190 7.12 -2.68 -11.34
C HIS A 190 6.85 -1.64 -12.44
N THR A 191 7.87 -0.84 -12.75
CA THR A 191 7.77 0.26 -13.70
C THR A 191 8.64 -0.01 -14.93
N VAL A 192 8.09 0.23 -16.12
CA VAL A 192 8.83 0.17 -17.39
C VAL A 192 9.14 1.59 -17.85
N ILE A 193 10.43 1.89 -18.05
CA ILE A 193 10.89 3.19 -18.56
C ILE A 193 11.38 3.01 -20.01
N SER A 194 10.57 3.43 -20.97
CA SER A 194 10.87 3.32 -22.41
C SER A 194 11.26 4.68 -23.01
N GLY A 195 11.88 4.66 -24.21
CA GLY A 195 12.39 5.87 -24.88
C GLY A 195 13.74 5.69 -25.58
N PRO A 196 14.24 6.70 -26.30
CA PRO A 196 15.55 6.68 -26.95
C PRO A 196 16.72 6.50 -25.96
N PRO A 197 17.91 6.08 -26.42
CA PRO A 197 19.12 6.11 -25.59
C PRO A 197 19.50 7.56 -25.22
N GLY A 198 20.15 7.76 -24.07
CA GLY A 198 20.66 9.06 -23.65
C GLY A 198 19.66 10.00 -22.97
N VAL A 199 18.37 9.65 -22.85
CA VAL A 199 17.32 10.51 -22.24
C VAL A 199 17.27 10.46 -20.70
N GLY A 200 18.30 9.92 -20.04
CA GLY A 200 18.38 9.91 -18.58
C GLY A 200 17.58 8.82 -17.85
N LYS A 201 17.15 7.75 -18.53
CA LYS A 201 16.36 6.65 -17.91
C LYS A 201 17.00 6.04 -16.66
N THR A 202 18.32 5.87 -16.69
CA THR A 202 19.07 5.31 -15.56
C THR A 202 19.03 6.23 -14.36
N GLU A 203 19.17 7.54 -14.58
CA GLU A 203 19.07 8.54 -13.51
C GLU A 203 17.65 8.66 -12.97
N LEU A 204 16.64 8.65 -13.85
CA LEU A 204 15.25 8.59 -13.44
C LEU A 204 14.97 7.35 -12.55
N GLY A 205 15.52 6.19 -12.89
CA GLY A 205 15.40 4.99 -12.07
C GLY A 205 16.00 5.14 -10.66
N LYS A 206 17.13 5.84 -10.53
CA LYS A 206 17.74 6.14 -9.22
C LYS A 206 16.84 7.05 -8.39
N ILE A 207 16.31 8.12 -9.00
CA ILE A 207 15.40 9.06 -8.34
C ILE A 207 14.12 8.35 -7.90
N LEU A 208 13.53 7.52 -8.77
CA LEU A 208 12.34 6.72 -8.45
C LEU A 208 12.57 5.82 -7.22
N GLY A 209 13.74 5.18 -7.14
CA GLY A 209 14.12 4.39 -5.97
C GLY A 209 14.19 5.21 -4.68
N LYS A 210 14.71 6.44 -4.75
CA LYS A 210 14.73 7.38 -3.61
C LYS A 210 13.30 7.79 -3.22
N VAL A 211 12.46 8.14 -4.19
CA VAL A 211 11.05 8.51 -3.98
C VAL A 211 10.32 7.39 -3.23
N TYR A 212 10.37 6.15 -3.74
CA TYR A 212 9.69 5.03 -3.09
C TYR A 212 10.23 4.71 -1.70
N LYS A 213 11.53 4.88 -1.46
CA LYS A 213 12.10 4.75 -0.12
C LYS A 213 11.59 5.83 0.83
N GLU A 214 11.59 7.10 0.42
CA GLU A 214 11.15 8.21 1.27
C GLU A 214 9.63 8.21 1.52
N MET A 215 8.85 7.61 0.63
CA MET A 215 7.43 7.29 0.86
C MET A 215 7.23 6.16 1.87
N GLY A 216 8.20 5.25 2.02
CA GLY A 216 8.10 4.07 2.90
C GLY A 216 7.71 2.78 2.18
N ILE A 217 7.58 2.82 0.84
CA ILE A 217 7.31 1.65 -0.01
C ILE A 217 8.52 0.70 -0.01
N LEU A 218 9.72 1.25 -0.19
CA LEU A 218 10.97 0.48 -0.13
C LEU A 218 11.61 0.61 1.24
N SER A 219 12.05 -0.51 1.81
CA SER A 219 12.81 -0.52 3.06
C SER A 219 14.20 0.10 2.92
N LYS A 220 14.79 0.01 1.72
CA LYS A 220 16.12 0.54 1.39
C LYS A 220 16.03 1.33 0.09
N GLY A 221 16.78 2.44 0.01
CA GLY A 221 16.91 3.25 -1.21
C GLY A 221 18.05 2.78 -2.11
N THR A 222 18.43 1.51 -2.05
CA THR A 222 19.53 0.95 -2.84
C THR A 222 19.11 0.81 -4.29
N PHE A 223 19.91 1.36 -5.20
CA PHE A 223 19.71 1.21 -6.62
C PHE A 223 20.78 0.28 -7.20
N LYS A 224 20.36 -0.85 -7.78
CA LYS A 224 21.26 -1.82 -8.42
C LYS A 224 21.02 -1.77 -9.93
N LEU A 225 22.04 -1.38 -10.68
CA LEU A 225 22.00 -1.43 -12.13
C LEU A 225 22.39 -2.84 -12.59
N ALA A 226 21.55 -3.45 -13.43
CA ALA A 226 21.82 -4.76 -14.01
C ALA A 226 21.56 -4.72 -15.51
N SER A 227 22.50 -5.26 -16.27
CA SER A 227 22.42 -5.43 -17.71
C SER A 227 22.14 -6.90 -18.07
N ARG A 228 21.86 -7.18 -19.34
CA ARG A 228 21.64 -8.55 -19.83
C ARG A 228 22.81 -9.48 -19.51
N SER A 229 24.03 -8.99 -19.66
CA SER A 229 25.25 -9.77 -19.39
C SER A 229 25.40 -10.13 -17.91
N ASP A 230 24.80 -9.36 -17.00
CA ASP A 230 24.86 -9.65 -15.56
C ASP A 230 23.90 -10.77 -15.16
N LEU A 231 22.85 -11.00 -15.94
CA LEU A 231 21.82 -12.00 -15.64
C LEU A 231 22.07 -13.33 -16.36
N ILE A 232 22.70 -13.30 -17.53
CA ILE A 232 22.88 -14.48 -18.39
C ILE A 232 24.31 -15.01 -18.28
N ALA A 233 24.45 -16.35 -18.18
CA ALA A 233 25.73 -17.04 -18.18
C ALA A 233 26.00 -17.72 -19.54
N GLY A 234 27.28 -18.00 -19.83
CA GLY A 234 27.68 -18.67 -21.07
C GLY A 234 27.45 -20.18 -21.08
N TYR A 235 27.31 -20.81 -19.90
CA TYR A 235 27.15 -22.25 -19.74
C TYR A 235 25.81 -22.60 -19.10
N LEU A 236 25.28 -23.77 -19.47
CA LEU A 236 24.03 -24.30 -18.94
C LEU A 236 24.08 -24.42 -17.41
N GLY A 237 22.95 -24.15 -16.76
CA GLY A 237 22.81 -24.21 -15.29
C GLY A 237 23.35 -23.01 -14.51
N GLN A 238 24.16 -22.12 -15.12
CA GLN A 238 24.77 -21.00 -14.40
C GLN A 238 23.92 -19.72 -14.35
N THR A 239 22.95 -19.55 -15.26
CA THR A 239 22.08 -18.37 -15.34
C THR A 239 21.25 -18.16 -14.08
N ALA A 240 20.73 -19.24 -13.48
CA ALA A 240 19.94 -19.17 -12.25
C ALA A 240 20.76 -18.60 -11.09
N ILE A 241 21.99 -19.09 -10.90
CA ILE A 241 22.91 -18.61 -9.86
C ILE A 241 23.27 -17.14 -10.10
N LYS A 242 23.54 -16.76 -11.35
CA LYS A 242 23.93 -15.39 -11.71
C LYS A 242 22.81 -14.39 -11.48
N THR A 243 21.59 -14.74 -11.91
CA THR A 243 20.38 -13.94 -11.67
C THR A 243 20.10 -13.80 -10.17
N GLN A 244 20.19 -14.89 -9.40
CA GLN A 244 19.93 -14.84 -7.96
C GLN A 244 20.93 -13.95 -7.21
N LYS A 245 22.21 -13.94 -7.61
CA LYS A 245 23.24 -13.01 -7.06
C LYS A 245 22.94 -11.54 -7.35
N VAL A 246 22.22 -11.25 -8.43
CA VAL A 246 21.82 -9.87 -8.75
C VAL A 246 20.58 -9.47 -7.94
N ILE A 247 19.67 -10.38 -7.65
CA ILE A 247 18.42 -10.06 -6.94
C ILE A 247 18.58 -10.07 -5.41
N ASN A 248 19.35 -11.02 -4.86
CA ASN A 248 19.62 -11.14 -3.43
C ASN A 248 20.74 -10.20 -2.96
#